data_AF-A0A6N8L5R9-F1
#
_entry.id   AF-A0A6N8L5R9-F1
#
_cell.length_a   1.000
_cell.length_b   1.000
_cell.length_c   1.000
_cell.angle_alpha   90.00
_cell.angle_beta   90.00
_cell.angle_gamma   90.00
#
_symmetry.space_group_name_H-M   'P 1'
#
loop_
_entity.id
_entity.type
_entity.pdbx_description
1 polymer ?
#
loop_
_entity_poly.entity_id
_entity_poly.type
_entity_poly.pdbx_seq_one_letter_code
_entity_poly.pdbx_strand_id
1 'polypeptide(L)'
;MIGQARKTKVRSWYMLGITFLAIELALLGSFIYFFGALSQAMFLTMGGSVLSYIVGNGLLLNQAKPYLQRLELSEVRPLTWISSPSAQKYLELNTAAIDTPQFFVERLLHWRKEIDNRSIQTDIDKIIRLFQLLEKKDVREAEKFLVRHSTVVNVLMQYDELENARLNNTITSDSKRKLEHVIQQASVAIEQEVTNHFKMGMLDVSAETDVYLQTLKSRNLLKD
;
A
#
# COMPACT_ATOMS: atom_id res chain seq x y z
N MET A 1 16.80 23.59 -3.07
CA MET A 1 15.32 23.53 -3.11
C MET A 1 14.71 24.21 -4.35
N ILE A 2 15.26 25.31 -4.88
CA ILE A 2 14.74 26.03 -6.06
C ILE A 2 14.81 25.21 -7.38
N GLY A 3 15.82 24.35 -7.55
CA GLY A 3 15.97 23.54 -8.78
C GLY A 3 14.95 22.41 -8.96
N GLN A 4 14.35 21.92 -7.88
CA GLN A 4 13.42 20.78 -7.89
C GLN A 4 11.96 21.19 -8.19
N ALA A 5 11.61 22.47 -8.05
CA ALA A 5 10.28 23.00 -8.33
C ALA A 5 9.98 23.22 -9.83
N ARG A 6 10.96 22.97 -10.70
CA ARG A 6 10.90 23.31 -12.14
C ARG A 6 10.07 22.34 -12.99
N LYS A 7 9.50 21.28 -12.41
CA LYS A 7 8.69 20.29 -13.13
C LYS A 7 7.20 20.61 -12.98
N THR A 8 6.47 20.56 -14.09
CA THR A 8 5.26 21.33 -14.44
C THR A 8 4.10 21.34 -13.43
N LYS A 9 3.88 20.27 -12.64
CA LYS A 9 2.87 20.29 -11.56
C LYS A 9 3.34 21.06 -10.32
N VAL A 10 4.59 20.86 -9.88
CA VAL A 10 5.17 21.54 -8.72
C VAL A 10 5.29 23.05 -8.94
N ARG A 11 5.52 23.47 -10.19
CA ARG A 11 5.53 24.88 -10.58
C ARG A 11 4.18 25.57 -10.30
N SER A 12 3.06 24.92 -10.61
CA SER A 12 1.74 25.47 -10.35
C SER A 12 1.52 25.65 -8.84
N TRP A 13 1.82 24.63 -8.04
CA TRP A 13 1.70 24.66 -6.58
C TRP A 13 2.57 25.73 -5.92
N TYR A 14 3.82 25.81 -6.36
CA TYR A 14 4.77 26.79 -5.84
C TYR A 14 4.33 28.22 -6.18
N MET A 15 3.84 28.44 -7.40
CA MET A 15 3.28 29.74 -7.79
C MET A 15 2.01 30.07 -7.01
N LEU A 16 1.14 29.09 -6.79
CA LEU A 16 -0.12 29.27 -6.05
C LEU A 16 0.16 29.60 -4.57
N GLY A 17 1.12 28.91 -3.95
CA GLY A 17 1.60 29.22 -2.60
C GLY A 17 2.24 30.60 -2.47
N ILE A 18 3.10 31.00 -3.43
CA ILE A 18 3.65 32.38 -3.47
C ILE A 18 2.53 33.42 -3.62
N THR A 19 1.53 33.12 -4.44
CA THR A 19 0.39 34.04 -4.67
C THR A 19 -0.42 34.22 -3.39
N PHE A 20 -0.75 33.13 -2.68
CA PHE A 20 -1.46 33.22 -1.40
C PHE A 20 -0.63 33.96 -0.34
N LEU A 21 0.67 33.69 -0.25
CA LEU A 21 1.55 34.38 0.68
C LEU A 21 1.64 35.89 0.38
N ALA A 22 1.68 36.28 -0.91
CA ALA A 22 1.63 37.69 -1.30
C ALA A 22 0.29 38.35 -0.93
N ILE A 23 -0.83 37.64 -1.09
CA ILE A 23 -2.17 38.12 -0.69
C ILE A 23 -2.24 38.29 0.83
N GLU A 24 -1.73 37.34 1.61
CA GLU A 24 -1.72 37.43 3.08
C GLU A 24 -0.84 38.58 3.58
N LEU A 25 0.34 38.79 2.98
CA LEU A 25 1.20 39.93 3.31
C LEU A 25 0.52 41.28 2.96
N ALA A 26 -0.20 41.35 1.84
CA ALA A 26 -0.95 42.53 1.46
C ALA A 26 -2.13 42.80 2.42
N LEU A 27 -2.84 41.74 2.83
CA LEU A 27 -3.92 41.84 3.82
C LEU A 27 -3.38 42.26 5.20
N LEU A 28 -2.22 41.75 5.60
CA LEU A 28 -1.56 42.12 6.86
C LEU A 28 -1.06 43.56 6.84
N GLY A 29 -0.43 44.00 5.74
CA GLY A 29 -0.01 45.40 5.56
C GLY A 29 -1.20 46.37 5.57
N SER A 30 -2.28 46.00 4.90
CA SER A 30 -3.53 46.78 4.90
C SER A 30 -4.18 46.82 6.29
N PHE A 31 -4.17 45.70 7.03
CA PHE A 31 -4.67 45.65 8.41
C PHE A 31 -3.89 46.60 9.33
N ILE A 32 -2.56 46.62 9.24
CA ILE A 32 -1.71 47.53 10.03
C ILE A 32 -2.01 48.99 9.69
N TYR A 33 -2.18 49.31 8.40
CA TYR A 33 -2.42 50.68 7.95
C TYR A 33 -3.79 51.23 8.38
N PHE A 34 -4.83 50.40 8.36
CA PHE A 34 -6.19 50.80 8.74
C PHE A 34 -6.56 50.45 10.20
N PHE A 35 -5.58 50.02 11.00
CA PHE A 35 -5.80 49.61 12.39
C PHE A 35 -6.32 50.78 13.24
N GLY A 36 -7.50 50.59 13.86
CA GLY A 36 -8.14 51.60 14.72
C GLY A 36 -8.98 52.66 13.99
N ALA A 37 -8.98 52.67 12.65
CA ALA A 37 -9.76 53.63 11.86
C ALA A 37 -11.25 53.25 11.69
N LEU A 38 -11.67 52.04 12.09
CA LEU A 38 -13.03 51.50 11.93
C LEU A 38 -13.62 51.74 10.51
N SER A 39 -12.75 51.71 9.51
CA SER A 39 -13.08 52.09 8.14
C SER A 39 -13.63 50.91 7.33
N GLN A 40 -14.32 51.19 6.22
CA GLN A 40 -14.75 50.15 5.27
C GLN A 40 -13.58 49.27 4.79
N ALA A 41 -12.38 49.83 4.68
CA ALA A 41 -11.17 49.10 4.31
C ALA A 41 -10.74 48.07 5.38
N MET A 42 -10.95 48.36 6.67
CA MET A 42 -10.70 47.43 7.77
C MET A 42 -11.67 46.22 7.72
N PHE A 43 -12.94 46.47 7.42
CA PHE A 43 -13.93 45.38 7.25
C PHE A 43 -13.60 44.51 6.03
N LEU A 44 -13.15 45.09 4.92
CA LEU A 44 -12.72 44.35 3.75
C LEU A 44 -11.47 43.49 4.02
N THR A 45 -10.52 43.98 4.82
CA THR A 45 -9.34 43.20 5.21
C THR A 45 -9.69 42.03 6.12
N MET A 46 -10.56 42.25 7.12
CA MET A 46 -11.05 41.15 7.96
C MET A 46 -11.83 40.12 7.15
N GLY A 47 -12.78 40.55 6.30
CA GLY A 47 -13.52 39.64 5.42
C GLY A 47 -12.60 38.88 4.46
N GLY A 48 -11.61 39.55 3.87
CA GLY A 48 -10.60 38.95 3.00
C GLY A 48 -9.75 37.89 3.72
N SER A 49 -9.35 38.14 4.97
CA SER A 49 -8.57 37.18 5.77
C SER A 49 -9.35 35.90 6.08
N VAL A 50 -10.63 36.02 6.45
CA VAL A 50 -11.50 34.88 6.74
C VAL A 50 -11.77 34.07 5.48
N LEU A 51 -12.04 34.73 4.35
CA LEU A 51 -12.22 34.06 3.06
C LEU A 51 -10.95 33.35 2.59
N SER A 52 -9.78 33.99 2.72
CA SER A 52 -8.49 33.37 2.40
C SER A 52 -8.24 32.12 3.24
N TYR A 53 -8.53 32.19 4.54
CA TYR A 53 -8.40 31.06 5.45
C TYR A 53 -9.32 29.89 5.07
N ILE A 54 -10.60 30.16 4.77
CA ILE A 54 -11.56 29.11 4.39
C ILE A 54 -11.18 28.47 3.06
N VAL A 55 -10.83 29.28 2.05
CA VAL A 55 -10.45 28.79 0.71
C VAL A 55 -9.14 28.01 0.77
N GLY A 56 -8.15 28.49 1.51
CA GLY A 56 -6.87 27.81 1.70
C GLY A 56 -7.04 26.43 2.35
N ASN A 57 -7.79 26.37 3.46
CA ASN A 57 -8.07 25.10 4.13
C ASN A 57 -8.93 24.15 3.27
N GLY A 58 -9.90 24.66 2.52
CA GLY A 58 -10.71 23.86 1.60
C GLY A 58 -9.88 23.23 0.48
N LEU A 59 -8.93 23.98 -0.08
CA LEU A 59 -7.98 23.45 -1.07
C LEU A 59 -7.06 22.38 -0.47
N LEU A 60 -6.61 22.54 0.77
CA LEU A 60 -5.82 21.54 1.49
C LEU A 60 -6.62 20.26 1.77
N LEU A 61 -7.87 20.38 2.19
CA LEU A 61 -8.74 19.23 2.46
C LEU A 61 -9.03 18.39 1.20
N ASN A 62 -9.21 19.04 0.05
CA ASN A 62 -9.38 18.33 -1.22
C ASN A 62 -8.12 17.54 -1.63
N GLN A 63 -6.95 17.94 -1.14
CA GLN A 63 -5.67 17.25 -1.36
C GLN A 63 -5.36 16.21 -0.27
N ALA A 64 -6.07 16.22 0.86
CA ALA A 64 -5.83 15.28 1.95
C ALA A 64 -6.10 13.83 1.50
N LYS A 65 -7.18 13.57 0.76
CA LYS A 65 -7.49 12.23 0.25
C LYS A 65 -6.38 11.63 -0.64
N PRO A 66 -5.93 12.29 -1.73
CA PRO A 66 -4.85 11.74 -2.54
C PRO A 66 -3.50 11.68 -1.79
N TYR A 67 -3.25 12.58 -0.83
CA TYR A 67 -2.06 12.52 0.02
C TYR A 67 -2.09 11.30 0.95
N LEU A 68 -3.20 11.06 1.65
CA LEU A 68 -3.40 9.92 2.54
C LEU A 68 -3.34 8.60 1.78
N GLN A 69 -3.97 8.50 0.60
CA GLN A 69 -3.86 7.33 -0.28
C GLN A 69 -2.41 7.04 -0.68
N ARG A 70 -1.60 8.09 -0.89
CA ARG A 70 -0.17 7.93 -1.19
C ARG A 70 0.64 7.54 0.04
N LEU A 71 0.26 8.02 1.22
CA LEU A 71 0.90 7.65 2.49
C LEU A 71 0.60 6.18 2.83
N GLU A 72 -0.62 5.71 2.58
CA GLU A 72 -1.00 4.30 2.67
C GLU A 72 -0.20 3.45 1.68
N LEU A 73 -0.02 3.92 0.44
CA LEU A 73 0.87 3.28 -0.54
C LEU A 73 2.35 3.25 -0.11
N SER A 74 2.78 4.15 0.77
CA SER A 74 4.16 4.19 1.28
C SER A 74 4.48 3.05 2.25
N GLU A 75 3.46 2.54 2.92
CA GLU A 75 3.56 1.37 3.79
C GLU A 75 3.76 0.08 2.97
N VAL A 76 3.33 0.10 1.70
CA VAL A 76 3.37 -1.06 0.79
C VAL A 76 4.49 -0.96 -0.26
N ARG A 77 5.01 0.24 -0.55
CA ARG A 77 6.03 0.46 -1.58
C ARG A 77 6.88 1.71 -1.29
N PRO A 78 8.21 1.70 -1.54
CA PRO A 78 9.02 2.92 -1.49
C PRO A 78 8.48 3.95 -2.48
N LEU A 79 8.01 5.08 -1.96
CA LEU A 79 7.46 6.18 -2.76
C LEU A 79 8.57 6.83 -3.59
N THR A 80 8.56 6.60 -4.90
CA THR A 80 9.42 7.33 -5.83
C THR A 80 8.71 8.59 -6.31
N TRP A 81 9.39 9.73 -6.25
CA TRP A 81 8.84 11.00 -6.72
C TRP A 81 8.77 11.01 -8.25
N ILE A 82 7.57 10.76 -8.78
CA ILE A 82 7.30 10.82 -10.22
C ILE A 82 7.51 12.25 -10.69
N SER A 83 8.57 12.45 -11.46
CA SER A 83 9.01 13.78 -11.85
C SER A 83 8.43 14.25 -13.20
N SER A 84 7.88 13.33 -14.01
CA SER A 84 7.13 13.67 -15.23
C SER A 84 6.12 12.58 -15.62
N PRO A 85 5.08 12.89 -16.40
CA PRO A 85 4.15 11.88 -16.96
C PRO A 85 4.86 10.85 -17.84
N SER A 86 5.97 11.22 -18.50
CA SER A 86 6.80 10.28 -19.25
C SER A 86 7.57 9.33 -18.33
N ALA A 87 8.09 9.81 -17.20
CA ALA A 87 8.72 8.97 -16.20
C ALA A 87 7.74 7.99 -15.55
N GLN A 88 6.45 8.34 -15.51
CA GLN A 88 5.38 7.44 -15.09
C GLN A 88 5.25 6.24 -16.04
N LYS A 89 5.23 6.48 -17.36
CA LYS A 89 5.24 5.41 -18.36
C LYS A 89 6.50 4.55 -18.28
N TYR A 90 7.68 5.13 -18.08
CA TYR A 90 8.93 4.35 -17.93
C TYR A 90 9.01 3.59 -16.59
N LEU A 91 8.47 4.14 -15.49
CA LEU A 91 8.37 3.42 -14.22
C LEU A 91 7.33 2.30 -14.31
N GLU A 92 6.19 2.54 -14.95
CA GLU A 92 5.18 1.51 -15.24
C GLU A 92 5.75 0.39 -16.12
N LEU A 93 6.61 0.71 -17.12
CA LEU A 93 7.26 -0.30 -17.96
C LEU A 93 8.46 -1.01 -17.29
N ASN A 94 9.24 -0.35 -16.42
CA ASN A 94 10.35 -1.02 -15.71
C ASN A 94 9.89 -1.75 -14.43
N THR A 95 8.71 -1.43 -13.90
CA THR A 95 8.02 -2.25 -12.88
C THR A 95 7.02 -3.23 -13.50
N ALA A 96 6.96 -3.32 -14.85
CA ALA A 96 6.21 -4.33 -15.60
C ALA A 96 6.86 -5.74 -15.57
N ALA A 97 7.74 -6.01 -14.61
CA ALA A 97 7.71 -7.31 -13.94
C ALA A 97 6.60 -7.25 -12.88
N ILE A 98 5.36 -6.99 -13.34
CA ILE A 98 4.18 -7.18 -12.52
C ILE A 98 4.10 -8.70 -12.39
N ASP A 99 4.61 -9.24 -11.29
CA ASP A 99 4.24 -10.57 -10.83
C ASP A 99 2.71 -10.51 -10.65
N THR A 100 1.96 -10.88 -11.69
CA THR A 100 0.53 -11.09 -11.56
C THR A 100 0.32 -12.28 -10.62
N PRO A 101 -0.81 -12.37 -9.90
CA PRO A 101 -1.17 -13.56 -9.12
C PRO A 101 -0.92 -14.88 -9.88
N GLN A 102 -1.23 -14.88 -11.18
CA GLN A 102 -1.04 -16.02 -12.06
C GLN A 102 0.44 -16.32 -12.31
N PHE A 103 1.27 -15.29 -12.54
CA PHE A 103 2.70 -15.47 -12.75
C PHE A 103 3.43 -15.92 -11.47
N PHE A 104 2.98 -15.45 -10.29
CA PHE A 104 3.52 -15.92 -9.01
C PHE A 104 3.25 -17.41 -8.79
N VAL A 105 2.03 -17.88 -9.07
CA VAL A 105 1.68 -19.31 -9.00
C VAL A 105 2.48 -20.11 -10.03
N GLU A 106 2.65 -19.60 -11.25
CA GLU A 106 3.44 -20.26 -12.29
C GLU A 106 4.91 -20.42 -11.87
N ARG A 107 5.52 -19.38 -11.27
CA ARG A 107 6.89 -19.47 -10.74
C ARG A 107 6.99 -20.47 -9.60
N LEU A 108 6.03 -20.51 -8.68
CA LEU A 108 6.02 -21.52 -7.61
C LEU A 108 5.87 -22.94 -8.17
N LEU A 109 5.03 -23.13 -9.19
CA LEU A 109 4.88 -24.42 -9.88
C LEU A 109 6.13 -24.83 -10.66
N HIS A 110 6.86 -23.86 -11.21
CA HIS A 110 8.16 -24.11 -11.84
C HIS A 110 9.17 -24.61 -10.80
N TRP A 111 9.37 -23.88 -9.69
CA TRP A 111 10.31 -24.29 -8.65
C TRP A 111 9.93 -25.58 -7.95
N ARG A 112 8.63 -25.88 -7.83
CA ARG A 112 8.15 -27.19 -7.35
C ARG A 112 8.68 -28.35 -8.21
N LYS A 113 8.86 -28.15 -9.51
CA LYS A 113 9.34 -29.19 -10.44
C LYS A 113 10.86 -29.30 -10.47
N GLU A 114 11.56 -28.20 -10.30
CA GLU A 114 13.04 -28.16 -10.33
C GLU A 114 13.66 -28.67 -9.01
N ILE A 115 13.04 -28.38 -7.87
CA ILE A 115 13.56 -28.76 -6.55
C ILE A 115 13.19 -30.21 -6.22
N ASP A 116 14.18 -31.05 -5.92
CA ASP A 116 13.97 -32.47 -5.59
C ASP A 116 13.56 -32.70 -4.11
N ASN A 117 13.78 -31.71 -3.24
CA ASN A 117 13.48 -31.82 -1.81
C ASN A 117 11.96 -31.82 -1.53
N ARG A 118 11.44 -32.98 -1.10
CA ARG A 118 10.02 -33.19 -0.75
C ARG A 118 9.48 -32.25 0.33
N SER A 119 10.31 -31.84 1.29
CA SER A 119 9.87 -30.91 2.34
C SER A 119 9.52 -29.56 1.73
N ILE A 120 10.42 -29.03 0.90
CA ILE A 120 10.21 -27.75 0.19
C ILE A 120 9.02 -27.86 -0.76
N GLN A 121 8.89 -28.96 -1.51
CA GLN A 121 7.72 -29.18 -2.39
C GLN A 121 6.40 -29.09 -1.60
N THR A 122 6.35 -29.66 -0.40
CA THR A 122 5.16 -29.62 0.46
C THR A 122 4.86 -28.19 0.94
N ASP A 123 5.88 -27.42 1.30
CA ASP A 123 5.74 -26.02 1.68
C ASP A 123 5.28 -25.15 0.49
N ILE A 124 5.81 -25.38 -0.71
CA ILE A 124 5.37 -24.72 -1.94
C ILE A 124 3.89 -25.05 -2.21
N ASP A 125 3.48 -26.31 -2.13
CA ASP A 125 2.09 -26.73 -2.35
C ASP A 125 1.14 -26.06 -1.35
N LYS A 126 1.57 -25.94 -0.09
CA LYS A 126 0.82 -25.22 0.93
C LYS A 126 0.66 -23.74 0.61
N ILE A 127 1.74 -23.06 0.20
CA ILE A 127 1.71 -21.65 -0.20
C ILE A 127 0.77 -21.45 -1.39
N ILE A 128 0.85 -22.30 -2.42
CA ILE A 128 -0.04 -22.23 -3.60
C ILE A 128 -1.51 -22.35 -3.18
N ARG A 129 -1.83 -23.35 -2.33
CA ARG A 129 -3.20 -23.57 -1.85
C ARG A 129 -3.74 -22.37 -1.07
N LEU A 130 -2.93 -21.81 -0.17
CA LEU A 130 -3.32 -20.64 0.64
C LEU A 130 -3.53 -19.41 -0.23
N PHE A 131 -2.68 -19.21 -1.24
CA PHE A 131 -2.82 -18.11 -2.19
C PHE A 131 -4.10 -18.22 -3.02
N GLN A 132 -4.41 -19.41 -3.55
CA GLN A 132 -5.66 -19.65 -4.30
C GLN A 132 -6.92 -19.45 -3.43
N LEU A 133 -6.85 -19.77 -2.14
CA LEU A 133 -7.93 -19.51 -1.19
C LEU A 133 -8.13 -18.01 -0.97
N LEU A 134 -7.05 -17.24 -0.89
CA LEU A 134 -7.08 -15.79 -0.72
C LEU A 134 -7.62 -15.09 -1.98
N GLU A 135 -7.12 -15.47 -3.17
CA GLU A 135 -7.55 -14.92 -4.46
C GLU A 135 -9.05 -15.08 -4.69
N LYS A 136 -9.62 -16.25 -4.32
CA LYS A 136 -11.07 -16.50 -4.43
C LYS A 136 -11.92 -15.61 -3.53
N LYS A 137 -11.38 -15.15 -2.40
CA LYS A 137 -12.11 -14.35 -1.42
C LYS A 137 -11.97 -12.86 -1.69
N ASP A 138 -10.74 -12.39 -1.85
CA ASP A 138 -10.43 -10.97 -2.09
C ASP A 138 -9.19 -10.83 -2.97
N VAL A 139 -9.41 -10.40 -4.21
CA VAL A 139 -8.36 -10.19 -5.22
C VAL A 139 -7.37 -9.10 -4.77
N ARG A 140 -7.82 -8.06 -4.04
CA ARG A 140 -6.95 -6.95 -3.63
C ARG A 140 -6.02 -7.35 -2.48
N GLU A 141 -6.50 -8.19 -1.57
CA GLU A 141 -5.62 -8.74 -0.52
C GLU A 141 -4.65 -9.78 -1.09
N ALA A 142 -5.03 -10.53 -2.11
CA ALA A 142 -4.10 -11.41 -2.83
C ALA A 142 -2.95 -10.62 -3.50
N GLU A 143 -3.22 -9.46 -4.07
CA GLU A 143 -2.17 -8.57 -4.61
C GLU A 143 -1.22 -8.06 -3.52
N LYS A 144 -1.75 -7.62 -2.36
CA LYS A 144 -0.91 -7.19 -1.22
C LYS A 144 -0.05 -8.34 -0.68
N PHE A 145 -0.65 -9.52 -0.58
CA PHE A 145 0.03 -10.74 -0.17
C PHE A 145 1.20 -11.10 -1.10
N LEU A 146 0.98 -11.01 -2.42
CA LEU A 146 2.01 -11.27 -3.42
C LEU A 146 3.22 -10.35 -3.21
N VAL A 147 2.98 -9.05 -3.01
CA VAL A 147 4.07 -8.09 -2.79
C VAL A 147 4.86 -8.43 -1.53
N ARG A 148 4.17 -8.74 -0.42
CA ARG A 148 4.79 -9.09 0.87
C ARG A 148 5.64 -10.36 0.79
N HIS A 149 5.20 -11.37 0.06
CA HIS A 149 5.84 -12.69 0.01
C HIS A 149 6.59 -12.98 -1.31
N SER A 150 6.73 -11.99 -2.19
CA SER A 150 7.48 -12.09 -3.45
C SER A 150 8.92 -12.57 -3.26
N THR A 151 9.53 -12.26 -2.11
CA THR A 151 10.88 -12.66 -1.76
C THR A 151 11.05 -14.17 -1.61
N VAL A 152 9.99 -14.93 -1.33
CA VAL A 152 10.04 -16.40 -1.23
C VAL A 152 10.51 -17.02 -2.54
N VAL A 153 10.12 -16.46 -3.68
CA VAL A 153 10.54 -16.94 -5.00
C VAL A 153 12.05 -16.77 -5.21
N ASN A 154 12.63 -15.69 -4.68
CA ASN A 154 14.08 -15.46 -4.74
C ASN A 154 14.83 -16.46 -3.84
N VAL A 155 14.27 -16.82 -2.69
CA VAL A 155 14.84 -17.84 -1.79
C VAL A 155 14.82 -19.22 -2.45
N LEU A 156 13.72 -19.56 -3.14
CA LEU A 156 13.61 -20.82 -3.91
C LEU A 156 14.62 -20.89 -5.05
N MET A 157 14.78 -19.79 -5.79
CA MET A 157 15.80 -19.68 -6.85
C MET A 157 17.21 -19.91 -6.30
N GLN A 158 17.58 -19.28 -5.19
CA GLN A 158 18.89 -19.48 -4.56
C GLN A 158 19.08 -20.90 -4.03
N TYR A 159 18.01 -21.52 -3.54
CA TYR A 159 18.07 -22.91 -3.11
C TYR A 159 18.37 -23.85 -4.28
N ASP A 160 17.66 -23.67 -5.40
CA ASP A 160 17.89 -24.43 -6.64
C ASP A 160 19.31 -24.21 -7.21
N GLU A 161 19.80 -22.97 -7.23
CA GLU A 161 21.17 -22.67 -7.65
C GLU A 161 22.20 -23.44 -6.82
N LEU A 162 22.02 -23.52 -5.50
CA LEU A 162 22.90 -24.29 -4.61
C LEU A 162 22.71 -25.80 -4.77
N GLU A 163 21.51 -26.26 -5.09
CA GLU A 163 21.21 -27.65 -5.42
C GLU A 163 21.98 -28.08 -6.68
N ASN A 164 21.87 -27.30 -7.73
CA ASN A 164 22.48 -27.53 -9.05
C ASN A 164 23.99 -27.26 -9.08
N ALA A 165 24.52 -26.43 -8.19
CA ALA A 165 25.97 -26.15 -8.12
C ALA A 165 26.82 -27.39 -7.77
N ARG A 166 26.22 -28.46 -7.20
CA ARG A 166 26.92 -29.72 -6.80
C ARG A 166 28.20 -29.49 -5.96
N LEU A 167 28.26 -28.37 -5.24
CA LEU A 167 29.38 -28.03 -4.37
C LEU A 167 29.24 -28.74 -3.02
N ASN A 168 30.01 -29.81 -2.81
CA ASN A 168 30.00 -30.58 -1.58
C ASN A 168 30.91 -29.96 -0.49
N ASN A 169 30.60 -28.73 -0.07
CA ASN A 169 31.26 -28.07 1.05
C ASN A 169 30.30 -27.90 2.23
N THR A 170 30.84 -27.91 3.45
CA THR A 170 30.11 -27.66 4.71
C THR A 170 29.33 -26.34 4.67
N ILE A 171 29.93 -25.28 4.13
CA ILE A 171 29.30 -23.96 3.96
C ILE A 171 28.07 -24.02 3.05
N THR A 172 28.13 -24.82 1.97
CA THR A 172 27.02 -25.01 1.04
C THR A 172 25.88 -25.77 1.71
N SER A 173 26.20 -26.83 2.47
CA SER A 173 25.21 -27.61 3.20
C SER A 173 24.51 -26.80 4.28
N ASP A 174 25.25 -25.98 5.02
CA ASP A 174 24.68 -25.09 6.05
C ASP A 174 23.81 -24.00 5.43
N SER A 175 24.22 -23.44 4.28
CA SER A 175 23.43 -22.46 3.54
C SER A 175 22.12 -23.07 3.02
N LYS A 176 22.16 -24.30 2.48
CA LYS A 176 20.94 -25.03 2.06
C LYS A 176 19.95 -25.22 3.21
N ARG A 177 20.44 -25.68 4.38
CA ARG A 177 19.60 -25.84 5.57
C ARG A 177 18.99 -24.52 6.06
N LYS A 178 19.75 -23.42 5.98
CA LYS A 178 19.21 -22.09 6.31
C LYS A 178 18.10 -21.67 5.36
N LEU A 179 18.28 -21.88 4.05
CA LEU A 179 17.26 -21.57 3.05
C LEU A 179 16.01 -22.46 3.23
N GLU A 180 16.18 -23.76 3.49
CA GLU A 180 15.08 -24.67 3.87
C GLU A 180 14.30 -24.13 5.07
N HIS A 181 15.01 -23.73 6.12
CA HIS A 181 14.36 -23.19 7.32
C HIS A 181 13.60 -21.89 7.01
N VAL A 182 14.15 -21.00 6.20
CA VAL A 182 13.49 -19.76 5.78
C VAL A 182 12.22 -20.05 4.97
N ILE A 183 12.26 -21.01 4.04
CA ILE A 183 11.08 -21.42 3.26
C ILE A 183 9.99 -21.98 4.19
N GLN A 184 10.37 -22.82 5.15
CA GLN A 184 9.43 -23.39 6.12
C GLN A 184 8.82 -22.30 7.01
N GLN A 185 9.61 -21.33 7.47
CA GLN A 185 9.10 -20.20 8.25
C GLN A 185 8.18 -19.30 7.43
N ALA A 186 8.51 -19.07 6.14
CA ALA A 186 7.65 -18.32 5.25
C ALA A 186 6.29 -19.02 5.05
N SER A 187 6.29 -20.34 4.85
CA SER A 187 5.09 -21.18 4.76
C SER A 187 4.17 -21.04 5.99
N VAL A 188 4.76 -21.05 7.21
CA VAL A 188 4.02 -20.86 8.47
C VAL A 188 3.52 -19.41 8.64
N ALA A 189 4.35 -18.41 8.32
CA ALA A 189 3.97 -17.01 8.41
C ALA A 189 2.80 -16.68 7.46
N ILE A 190 2.86 -17.20 6.24
CA ILE A 190 1.80 -17.12 5.22
C ILE A 190 0.50 -17.73 5.75
N GLU A 191 0.57 -18.93 6.34
CA GLU A 191 -0.60 -19.58 6.94
C GLU A 191 -1.23 -18.75 8.06
N GLN A 192 -0.40 -18.18 8.94
CA GLN A 192 -0.86 -17.34 10.03
C GLN A 192 -1.54 -16.06 9.52
N GLU A 193 -0.95 -15.42 8.51
CA GLU A 193 -1.50 -14.21 7.88
C GLU A 193 -2.86 -14.49 7.24
N VAL A 194 -2.96 -15.55 6.44
CA VAL A 194 -4.21 -15.98 5.81
C VAL A 194 -5.25 -16.32 6.87
N THR A 195 -4.87 -17.06 7.91
CA THR A 195 -5.78 -17.41 9.03
C THR A 195 -6.31 -16.17 9.74
N ASN A 196 -5.47 -15.18 10.02
CA ASN A 196 -5.88 -13.92 10.62
C ASN A 196 -6.87 -13.15 9.73
N HIS A 197 -6.62 -13.13 8.42
CA HIS A 197 -7.52 -12.51 7.46
C HIS A 197 -8.89 -13.23 7.37
N PHE A 198 -8.92 -14.56 7.45
CA PHE A 198 -10.16 -15.32 7.55
C PHE A 198 -10.89 -15.07 8.87
N LYS A 199 -10.19 -15.01 10.00
CA LYS A 199 -10.76 -14.76 11.32
C LYS A 199 -11.45 -13.40 11.39
N MET A 200 -10.83 -12.34 10.84
CA MET A 200 -11.45 -11.02 10.77
C MET A 200 -12.77 -11.05 9.99
N GLY A 201 -12.78 -11.69 8.81
CA GLY A 201 -14.03 -11.82 8.03
C GLY A 201 -15.10 -12.69 8.70
N MET A 202 -14.72 -13.68 9.51
CA MET A 202 -15.70 -14.48 10.27
C MET A 202 -16.32 -13.70 11.44
N LEU A 203 -15.59 -12.74 12.04
CA LEU A 203 -16.14 -11.89 13.09
C LEU A 203 -17.28 -11.01 12.55
N ASP A 204 -17.12 -10.47 11.35
CA ASP A 204 -18.15 -9.69 10.68
C ASP A 204 -19.39 -10.54 10.37
N VAL A 205 -19.20 -11.74 9.83
CA VAL A 205 -20.32 -12.68 9.56
C VAL A 205 -21.01 -13.12 10.84
N SER A 206 -20.27 -13.31 11.94
CA SER A 206 -20.86 -13.68 13.23
C SER A 206 -21.72 -12.55 13.78
N ALA A 207 -21.26 -11.29 13.71
CA ALA A 207 -22.03 -10.13 14.10
C ALA A 207 -23.30 -9.96 13.25
N GLU A 208 -23.21 -10.18 11.92
CA GLU A 208 -24.38 -10.16 11.03
C GLU A 208 -25.37 -11.30 11.34
N THR A 209 -24.86 -12.50 11.63
CA THR A 209 -25.68 -13.67 11.98
C THR A 209 -26.43 -13.45 13.29
N ASP A 210 -25.79 -12.86 14.30
CA ASP A 210 -26.41 -12.53 15.57
C ASP A 210 -27.53 -11.49 15.40
N VAL A 211 -27.28 -10.45 14.59
CA VAL A 211 -28.31 -9.45 14.24
C VAL A 211 -29.46 -10.08 13.46
N TYR A 212 -29.16 -11.00 12.54
CA TYR A 212 -30.19 -11.71 11.78
C TYR A 212 -31.04 -12.61 12.68
N LEU A 213 -30.42 -13.40 13.57
CA LEU A 213 -31.12 -14.21 14.56
C LEU A 213 -31.98 -13.35 15.48
N GLN A 214 -31.45 -12.22 15.95
CA GLN A 214 -32.19 -11.26 16.78
C GLN A 214 -33.37 -10.65 16.01
N THR A 215 -33.20 -10.37 14.72
CA THR A 215 -34.28 -9.88 13.84
C THR A 215 -35.36 -10.95 13.66
N LEU A 216 -34.99 -12.21 13.44
CA LEU A 216 -35.95 -13.31 13.32
C LEU A 216 -36.72 -13.57 14.62
N LYS A 217 -36.04 -13.48 15.78
CA LYS A 217 -36.70 -13.51 17.10
C LYS A 217 -37.65 -12.34 17.29
N SER A 218 -37.23 -11.12 16.94
CA SER A 218 -38.08 -9.91 17.04
C SER A 218 -39.34 -9.97 16.17
N ARG A 219 -39.28 -10.70 15.05
CA ARG A 219 -40.40 -10.93 14.13
C ARG A 219 -41.23 -12.17 14.47
N ASN A 220 -40.98 -12.82 15.61
CA ASN A 220 -41.63 -14.08 16.04
C ASN A 220 -41.52 -15.23 15.02
N LEU A 221 -40.50 -15.22 14.17
CA LEU A 221 -40.25 -16.28 13.18
C LEU A 221 -39.41 -17.42 13.75
N LEU A 222 -38.74 -17.18 14.88
CA LEU A 222 -38.02 -18.17 15.68
C LEU A 222 -38.51 -18.06 17.14
N LYS A 223 -38.93 -19.18 17.72
CA LYS A 223 -39.16 -19.29 19.17
C LYS A 223 -37.83 -19.65 19.85
N ASP A 224 -37.67 -19.17 21.08
CA ASP A 224 -36.45 -19.38 21.89
C ASP A 224 -36.02 -20.84 21.99
#